data_AF-A0A6A3EAM9-F1
#
_entry.id   AF-A0A6A3EAM9-F1
#
_cell.length_a   1.000
_cell.length_b   1.000
_cell.length_c   1.000
_cell.angle_alpha   90.00
_cell.angle_beta   90.00
_cell.angle_gamma   90.00
#
_symmetry.space_group_name_H-M   'P 1'
#
loop_
_entity.id
_entity.type
_entity.pdbx_description
1 polymer ?
#
loop_
_entity_poly.entity_id
_entity_poly.type
_entity_poly.pdbx_seq_one_letter_code
_entity_poly.pdbx_strand_id
1 'polypeptide(L)'
;MRLQFAIAAVLALVVKNASAFTVGSPEGLAAGATGGAGGKTVYPTSTSELVSYLASSEPLVVVLNKTFDFRGTEGTTTETGCRPDYTRECMAKKNGFKSQDVIIQGGNMETTGGCTGGTSVKVTYDNAALKRMTVTGNKTIRGIGKSGVIKGKGLTLAGDNIIMQNVHITELNHHLVWGGDAIYMQGNNGGSTAMKKIWLDHIKISRVGRQFITTNKASTDSMTISNSDFELRRKHRLLGIVRRTPLLVVHLLRQD
;
A
#
# COMPACT_ATOMS: atom_id res chain seq x y z
N MET A 1 -30.00 70.13 10.40
CA MET A 1 -28.82 69.25 10.52
C MET A 1 -29.27 67.83 10.19
N ARG A 2 -29.05 67.37 8.94
CA ARG A 2 -29.45 66.03 8.47
C ARG A 2 -28.24 65.09 8.61
N LEU A 3 -28.30 64.16 9.55
CA LEU A 3 -27.28 63.14 9.73
C LEU A 3 -27.72 61.87 8.99
N GLN A 4 -27.18 61.65 7.79
CA GLN A 4 -27.39 60.39 7.06
C GLN A 4 -26.45 59.33 7.63
N PHE A 5 -27.02 58.33 8.30
CA PHE A 5 -26.28 57.12 8.68
C PHE A 5 -26.23 56.18 7.48
N ALA A 6 -25.05 56.07 6.86
CA ALA A 6 -24.78 55.03 5.87
C ALA A 6 -24.47 53.71 6.60
N ILE A 7 -25.35 52.71 6.46
CA ILE A 7 -25.10 51.36 6.94
C ILE A 7 -24.34 50.61 5.85
N ALA A 8 -23.03 50.43 6.05
CA ALA A 8 -22.22 49.54 5.22
C ALA A 8 -22.46 48.09 5.66
N ALA A 9 -23.16 47.31 4.84
CA ALA A 9 -23.30 45.86 5.04
C ALA A 9 -22.00 45.16 4.61
N VAL A 10 -21.25 44.64 5.58
CA VAL A 10 -20.08 43.79 5.32
C VAL A 10 -20.57 42.37 5.04
N LEU A 11 -20.54 41.97 3.77
CA LEU A 11 -20.84 40.60 3.34
C LEU A 11 -19.63 39.71 3.68
N ALA A 12 -19.69 38.94 4.76
CA ALA A 12 -18.66 37.96 5.08
C ALA A 12 -18.76 36.77 4.10
N LEU A 13 -17.85 36.73 3.12
CA LEU A 13 -17.69 35.60 2.22
C LEU A 13 -17.08 34.43 3.00
N VAL A 14 -17.89 33.45 3.40
CA VAL A 14 -17.38 32.17 3.93
C VAL A 14 -16.76 31.40 2.76
N VAL A 15 -15.46 31.60 2.53
CA VAL A 15 -14.68 30.74 1.64
C VAL A 15 -14.58 29.38 2.34
N LYS A 16 -15.39 28.41 1.90
CA LYS A 16 -15.09 27.00 2.16
C LYS A 16 -13.75 26.75 1.46
N ASN A 17 -12.68 26.53 2.23
CA ASN A 17 -11.41 26.05 1.70
C ASN A 17 -11.63 24.69 1.01
N ALA A 18 -11.98 24.72 -0.28
CA ALA A 18 -12.06 23.55 -1.15
C ALA A 18 -10.67 23.20 -1.74
N SER A 19 -9.64 23.89 -1.30
CA SER A 19 -8.25 23.74 -1.72
C SER A 19 -7.60 22.58 -0.96
N ALA A 20 -7.62 21.38 -1.56
CA ALA A 20 -6.65 20.26 -1.42
C ALA A 20 -7.28 18.84 -1.45
N PHE A 21 -8.60 18.72 -1.65
CA PHE A 21 -9.29 17.42 -1.72
C PHE A 21 -9.71 17.02 -3.15
N THR A 22 -8.99 17.46 -4.18
CA THR A 22 -9.25 17.01 -5.55
C THR A 22 -8.50 15.71 -5.80
N VAL A 23 -9.23 14.63 -6.00
CA VAL A 23 -8.71 13.45 -6.69
C VAL A 23 -8.64 13.86 -8.16
N GLY A 24 -7.42 14.05 -8.68
CA GLY A 24 -7.22 14.36 -10.09
C GLY A 24 -7.85 13.30 -11.01
N SER A 25 -7.72 13.45 -12.33
CA SER A 25 -8.27 12.47 -13.27
C SER A 25 -7.33 11.27 -13.42
N PRO A 26 -7.81 10.02 -13.26
CA PRO A 26 -7.02 8.85 -13.60
C PRO A 26 -6.57 8.88 -15.06
N GLU A 27 -5.30 8.54 -15.28
CA GLU A 27 -4.66 8.54 -16.60
C GLU A 27 -4.26 7.12 -17.03
N GLY A 28 -3.75 6.98 -18.27
CA GLY A 28 -3.25 5.71 -18.80
C GLY A 28 -4.32 4.62 -18.87
N LEU A 29 -3.94 3.39 -18.55
CA LEU A 29 -4.84 2.24 -18.62
C LEU A 29 -6.00 2.31 -17.62
N ALA A 30 -5.85 3.07 -16.53
CA ALA A 30 -6.89 3.29 -15.53
C ALA A 30 -7.83 4.47 -15.85
N ALA A 31 -7.70 5.11 -17.01
CA ALA A 31 -8.56 6.23 -17.40
C ALA A 31 -10.05 5.86 -17.26
N GLY A 32 -10.84 6.78 -16.70
CA GLY A 32 -12.26 6.56 -16.42
C GLY A 32 -12.55 5.70 -15.18
N ALA A 33 -11.56 5.46 -14.32
CA ALA A 33 -11.81 5.08 -12.92
C ALA A 33 -12.53 6.22 -12.19
N THR A 34 -13.49 5.87 -11.33
CA THR A 34 -14.24 6.82 -10.50
C THR A 34 -14.09 6.52 -9.02
N GLY A 35 -13.57 5.34 -8.67
CA GLY A 35 -13.41 4.91 -7.28
C GLY A 35 -14.75 4.90 -6.55
N GLY A 36 -14.79 5.58 -5.40
CA GLY A 36 -15.99 5.77 -4.60
C GLY A 36 -16.81 7.01 -4.93
N ALA A 37 -16.61 7.66 -6.09
CA ALA A 37 -17.36 8.86 -6.46
C ALA A 37 -18.88 8.60 -6.45
N GLY A 38 -19.66 9.56 -5.94
CA GLY A 38 -21.10 9.42 -5.69
C GLY A 38 -21.45 8.68 -4.39
N GLY A 39 -20.47 8.02 -3.76
CA GLY A 39 -20.59 7.40 -2.46
C GLY A 39 -20.37 8.35 -1.28
N LYS A 40 -20.52 7.84 -0.06
CA LYS A 40 -20.29 8.62 1.17
C LYS A 40 -18.79 8.80 1.43
N THR A 41 -18.40 10.01 1.83
CA THR A 41 -17.07 10.27 2.39
C THR A 41 -17.03 9.89 3.86
N VAL A 42 -16.06 9.06 4.25
CA VAL A 42 -15.89 8.55 5.61
C VAL A 42 -14.47 8.80 6.11
N TYR A 43 -14.35 9.01 7.42
CA TYR A 43 -13.09 9.34 8.10
C TYR A 43 -12.87 8.33 9.23
N PRO A 44 -12.22 7.19 8.98
CA PRO A 44 -12.01 6.19 10.02
C PRO A 44 -11.26 6.78 11.22
N THR A 45 -11.73 6.45 12.40
CA THR A 45 -11.18 6.86 13.69
C THR A 45 -10.42 5.73 14.37
N SER A 46 -10.51 4.50 13.88
CA SER A 46 -9.76 3.35 14.38
C SER A 46 -9.27 2.45 13.23
N THR A 47 -8.35 1.55 13.55
CA THR A 47 -7.91 0.50 12.62
C THR A 47 -9.06 -0.44 12.24
N SER A 48 -9.99 -0.72 13.16
CA SER A 48 -11.18 -1.53 12.89
C SER A 48 -12.14 -0.83 11.92
N GLU A 49 -12.41 0.46 12.11
CA GLU A 49 -13.24 1.22 11.17
C GLU A 49 -12.60 1.31 9.78
N LEU A 50 -11.28 1.49 9.71
CA LEU A 50 -10.56 1.44 8.43
C LEU A 50 -10.77 0.09 7.73
N VAL A 51 -10.57 -1.02 8.44
CA VAL A 51 -10.80 -2.37 7.88
C VAL A 51 -12.25 -2.52 7.39
N SER A 52 -13.22 -2.09 8.19
CA SER A 52 -14.65 -2.19 7.84
C SER A 52 -15.02 -1.34 6.62
N TYR A 53 -14.57 -0.09 6.53
CA TYR A 53 -14.86 0.78 5.39
C TYR A 53 -14.21 0.28 4.09
N LEU A 54 -12.99 -0.24 4.16
CA LEU A 54 -12.31 -0.82 3.00
C LEU A 54 -13.02 -2.08 2.48
N ALA A 55 -13.59 -2.89 3.38
CA ALA A 55 -14.29 -4.12 3.04
C ALA A 55 -15.79 -3.94 2.68
N SER A 56 -16.36 -2.75 2.91
CA SER A 56 -17.78 -2.47 2.65
C SER A 56 -18.16 -2.70 1.18
N SER A 57 -19.37 -3.19 0.89
CA SER A 57 -19.90 -3.26 -0.48
C SER A 57 -20.28 -1.88 -1.04
N GLU A 58 -20.52 -0.89 -0.18
CA GLU A 58 -20.96 0.45 -0.59
C GLU A 58 -19.84 1.23 -1.27
N PRO A 59 -20.13 2.05 -2.29
CA PRO A 59 -19.17 3.03 -2.81
C PRO A 59 -18.75 4.00 -1.70
N LEU A 60 -17.45 4.13 -1.43
CA LEU A 60 -16.95 4.99 -0.35
C LEU A 60 -15.70 5.76 -0.76
N VAL A 61 -15.63 7.00 -0.29
CA VAL A 61 -14.40 7.80 -0.25
C VAL A 61 -13.85 7.75 1.17
N VAL A 62 -12.86 6.88 1.40
CA VAL A 62 -12.22 6.65 2.69
C VAL A 62 -11.02 7.58 2.86
N VAL A 63 -11.12 8.51 3.80
CA VAL A 63 -10.14 9.59 3.97
C VAL A 63 -9.24 9.32 5.18
N LEU A 64 -7.94 9.16 4.92
CA LEU A 64 -6.94 8.92 5.95
C LEU A 64 -6.32 10.25 6.39
N ASN A 65 -6.81 10.79 7.51
CA ASN A 65 -6.31 12.03 8.10
C ASN A 65 -5.30 11.79 9.25
N LYS A 66 -4.91 10.53 9.49
CA LYS A 66 -3.98 10.12 10.53
C LYS A 66 -3.32 8.79 10.21
N THR A 67 -2.30 8.45 11.00
CA THR A 67 -1.65 7.14 10.93
C THR A 67 -2.55 6.06 11.53
N PHE A 68 -2.70 4.96 10.81
CA PHE A 68 -3.30 3.72 11.29
C PHE A 68 -2.18 2.69 11.49
N ASP A 69 -1.81 2.45 12.74
CA ASP A 69 -0.73 1.53 13.10
C ASP A 69 -1.30 0.17 13.54
N PHE A 70 -1.01 -0.86 12.77
CA PHE A 70 -1.43 -2.24 13.02
C PHE A 70 -0.35 -3.07 13.72
N ARG A 71 0.84 -2.51 13.97
CA ARG A 71 1.89 -3.26 14.66
C ARG A 71 1.42 -3.61 16.08
N GLY A 72 1.67 -4.85 16.49
CA GLY A 72 1.28 -5.41 17.77
C GLY A 72 -0.19 -5.83 17.87
N THR A 73 -1.05 -5.50 16.89
CA THR A 73 -2.49 -5.80 17.00
C THR A 73 -2.80 -7.29 16.83
N GLU A 74 -1.88 -8.07 16.26
CA GLU A 74 -2.04 -9.52 16.05
C GLU A 74 -0.92 -10.34 16.71
N GLY A 75 -0.19 -9.73 17.64
CA GLY A 75 0.94 -10.35 18.34
C GLY A 75 2.15 -10.62 17.44
N THR A 76 3.12 -11.33 17.99
CA THR A 76 4.40 -11.65 17.32
C THR A 76 4.66 -13.14 17.33
N THR A 77 5.31 -13.64 16.29
CA THR A 77 5.78 -15.02 16.19
C THR A 77 7.29 -15.06 16.21
N THR A 78 7.86 -16.07 16.87
CA THR A 78 9.30 -16.33 16.90
C THR A 78 9.54 -17.78 16.55
N GLU A 79 10.33 -18.03 15.51
CA GLU A 79 10.54 -19.36 14.96
C GLU A 79 11.88 -19.47 14.22
N THR A 80 12.16 -20.66 13.71
CA THR A 80 13.30 -20.89 12.82
C THR A 80 13.01 -20.29 11.44
N GLY A 81 13.88 -19.40 11.01
CA GLY A 81 13.96 -18.87 9.66
C GLY A 81 15.25 -19.29 8.97
N CYS A 82 15.51 -18.69 7.81
CA CYS A 82 16.67 -18.97 6.99
C CYS A 82 17.48 -17.71 6.69
N ARG A 83 18.80 -17.86 6.77
CA ARG A 83 19.77 -16.88 6.27
C ARG A 83 20.34 -17.37 4.93
N PRO A 84 20.02 -16.71 3.81
CA PRO A 84 20.52 -17.12 2.49
C PRO A 84 22.05 -16.96 2.39
N ASP A 85 22.68 -17.76 1.54
CA ASP A 85 24.13 -17.73 1.28
C ASP A 85 24.60 -16.48 0.50
N TYR A 86 23.83 -16.05 -0.51
CA TYR A 86 24.14 -14.98 -1.47
C TYR A 86 24.31 -13.58 -0.84
N THR A 87 24.11 -13.44 0.46
CA THR A 87 24.32 -12.20 1.21
C THR A 87 25.38 -12.30 2.31
N ARG A 88 25.89 -13.50 2.59
CA ARG A 88 26.82 -13.74 3.71
C ARG A 88 28.16 -13.08 3.48
N GLU A 89 28.69 -13.14 2.27
CA GLU A 89 29.94 -12.47 1.92
C GLU A 89 29.85 -10.95 2.14
N CYS A 90 28.72 -10.34 1.78
CA CYS A 90 28.47 -8.93 2.03
C CYS A 90 28.42 -8.60 3.52
N MET A 91 27.77 -9.45 4.33
CA MET A 91 27.74 -9.28 5.79
C MET A 91 29.12 -9.49 6.43
N ALA A 92 29.92 -10.43 5.93
CA ALA A 92 31.27 -10.73 6.42
C ALA A 92 32.22 -9.54 6.27
N LYS A 93 32.00 -8.65 5.30
CA LYS A 93 32.77 -7.40 5.12
C LYS A 93 32.59 -6.37 6.24
N LYS A 94 31.61 -6.55 7.14
CA LYS A 94 31.34 -5.64 8.29
C LYS A 94 31.21 -4.15 7.92
N ASN A 95 30.87 -3.84 6.67
CA ASN A 95 30.71 -2.47 6.16
C ASN A 95 29.32 -1.85 6.50
N GLY A 96 28.63 -2.44 7.47
CA GLY A 96 27.28 -2.05 7.86
C GLY A 96 26.17 -2.58 6.97
N PHE A 97 26.44 -3.38 5.92
CA PHE A 97 25.42 -4.15 5.21
C PHE A 97 24.74 -5.13 6.19
N LYS A 98 23.42 -5.27 6.05
CA LYS A 98 22.61 -6.20 6.84
C LYS A 98 21.74 -6.94 5.84
N SER A 99 21.62 -8.25 5.93
CA SER A 99 20.78 -9.04 5.02
C SER A 99 19.39 -9.27 5.59
N GLN A 100 18.40 -9.50 4.73
CA GLN A 100 17.12 -9.98 5.19
C GLN A 100 17.24 -11.47 5.46
N ASP A 101 16.67 -11.91 6.56
CA ASP A 101 16.41 -13.33 6.74
C ASP A 101 15.07 -13.68 6.08
N VAL A 102 14.77 -14.96 6.03
CA VAL A 102 13.61 -15.50 5.31
C VAL A 102 12.75 -16.26 6.31
N ILE A 103 11.46 -15.94 6.37
CA ILE A 103 10.49 -16.79 7.07
C ILE A 103 10.30 -18.05 6.22
N ILE A 104 10.43 -19.23 6.83
CA ILE A 104 10.19 -20.52 6.14
C ILE A 104 8.70 -20.64 5.85
N GLN A 105 8.33 -20.74 4.56
CA GLN A 105 6.94 -20.77 4.12
C GLN A 105 6.68 -22.08 3.39
N GLY A 106 5.87 -22.97 3.98
CA GLY A 106 5.47 -24.25 3.37
C GLY A 106 6.65 -25.19 3.12
N GLY A 107 6.82 -26.18 3.99
CA GLY A 107 7.94 -27.13 3.89
C GLY A 107 9.12 -26.70 4.76
N ASN A 108 10.34 -26.69 4.19
CA ASN A 108 11.59 -26.49 4.92
C ASN A 108 12.47 -25.42 4.26
N MET A 109 13.72 -25.27 4.76
CA MET A 109 14.67 -24.28 4.24
C MET A 109 15.01 -24.49 2.76
N GLU A 110 15.09 -25.74 2.29
CA GLU A 110 15.44 -26.06 0.91
C GLU A 110 14.30 -25.74 -0.07
N THR A 111 13.04 -25.84 0.39
CA THR A 111 11.86 -25.61 -0.44
C THR A 111 11.33 -24.18 -0.37
N THR A 112 11.73 -23.40 0.64
CA THR A 112 11.25 -22.02 0.82
C THR A 112 11.88 -21.08 -0.20
N GLY A 113 11.04 -20.43 -1.01
CA GLY A 113 11.51 -19.40 -1.94
C GLY A 113 12.26 -18.26 -1.24
N GLY A 114 13.42 -17.88 -1.77
CA GLY A 114 14.28 -16.83 -1.20
C GLY A 114 15.37 -17.35 -0.24
N CYS A 115 15.30 -18.63 0.15
CA CYS A 115 16.30 -19.32 0.96
C CYS A 115 17.13 -20.29 0.10
N THR A 116 18.23 -19.82 -0.49
CA THR A 116 19.19 -20.68 -1.19
C THR A 116 20.43 -20.88 -0.30
N GLY A 117 20.93 -22.12 -0.22
CA GLY A 117 22.10 -22.47 0.62
C GLY A 117 21.93 -22.08 2.09
N GLY A 118 20.71 -22.09 2.60
CA GLY A 118 20.29 -21.47 3.86
C GLY A 118 20.98 -22.02 5.11
N THR A 119 21.15 -21.16 6.11
CA THR A 119 21.50 -21.57 7.48
C THR A 119 20.38 -21.16 8.41
N SER A 120 20.14 -21.97 9.44
CA SER A 120 19.11 -21.70 10.44
C SER A 120 19.44 -20.43 11.23
N VAL A 121 18.41 -19.62 11.44
CA VAL A 121 18.44 -18.38 12.24
C VAL A 121 17.11 -18.25 12.97
N LYS A 122 17.14 -17.76 14.20
CA LYS A 122 15.91 -17.37 14.91
C LYS A 122 15.37 -16.05 14.33
N VAL A 123 14.14 -16.05 13.83
CA VAL A 123 13.45 -14.86 13.31
C VAL A 123 12.29 -14.51 14.22
N THR A 124 12.01 -13.21 14.35
CA THR A 124 10.84 -12.68 15.07
C THR A 124 10.14 -11.65 14.19
N TYR A 125 8.82 -11.75 14.09
CA TYR A 125 8.02 -10.86 13.24
C TYR A 125 6.65 -10.56 13.82
N ASP A 126 6.09 -9.45 13.37
CA ASP A 126 4.72 -9.02 13.67
C ASP A 126 3.73 -9.73 12.75
N ASN A 127 2.71 -10.37 13.32
CA ASN A 127 1.74 -11.15 12.53
C ASN A 127 0.80 -10.28 11.70
N ALA A 128 0.60 -9.00 12.07
CA ALA A 128 -0.34 -8.13 11.37
C ALA A 128 0.06 -7.93 9.90
N ALA A 129 1.36 -7.93 9.60
CA ALA A 129 1.89 -7.72 8.25
C ALA A 129 1.70 -8.93 7.31
N LEU A 130 1.42 -10.12 7.88
CA LEU A 130 1.17 -11.34 7.09
C LEU A 130 -0.26 -11.41 6.57
N LYS A 131 -1.22 -10.77 7.25
CA LYS A 131 -2.62 -10.72 6.84
C LYS A 131 -2.92 -9.34 6.24
N ARG A 132 -3.23 -9.25 4.96
CA ARG A 132 -3.59 -7.96 4.34
C ARG A 132 -5.04 -7.60 4.63
N MET A 133 -5.37 -6.30 4.64
CA MET A 133 -6.75 -5.84 4.67
C MET A 133 -7.37 -5.95 3.28
N THR A 134 -8.63 -6.32 3.18
CA THR A 134 -9.34 -6.39 1.89
C THR A 134 -9.90 -5.03 1.52
N VAL A 135 -9.67 -4.60 0.29
CA VAL A 135 -10.31 -3.44 -0.35
C VAL A 135 -11.22 -3.95 -1.45
N THR A 136 -12.53 -3.79 -1.28
CA THR A 136 -13.53 -4.16 -2.31
C THR A 136 -13.63 -3.09 -3.39
N GLY A 137 -14.44 -3.34 -4.42
CA GLY A 137 -14.62 -2.41 -5.53
C GLY A 137 -15.32 -1.09 -5.15
N ASN A 138 -15.25 -0.12 -6.06
CA ASN A 138 -15.82 1.23 -5.92
C ASN A 138 -15.31 1.96 -4.66
N LYS A 139 -13.99 1.98 -4.48
CA LYS A 139 -13.34 2.62 -3.33
C LYS A 139 -12.39 3.71 -3.79
N THR A 140 -12.44 4.85 -3.12
CA THR A 140 -11.38 5.85 -3.15
C THR A 140 -10.73 5.90 -1.79
N ILE A 141 -9.43 5.64 -1.68
CA ILE A 141 -8.64 5.77 -0.46
C ILE A 141 -7.76 7.00 -0.62
N ARG A 142 -7.95 8.02 0.21
CA ARG A 142 -7.24 9.30 0.07
C ARG A 142 -6.56 9.71 1.36
N GLY A 143 -5.24 9.84 1.37
CA GLY A 143 -4.54 10.45 2.49
C GLY A 143 -4.58 11.98 2.45
N ILE A 144 -4.63 12.64 3.61
CA ILE A 144 -4.51 14.10 3.73
C ILE A 144 -3.07 14.47 4.10
N GLY A 145 -2.46 15.37 3.31
CA GLY A 145 -1.11 15.85 3.55
C GLY A 145 -0.13 14.68 3.73
N LYS A 146 0.61 14.68 4.84
CA LYS A 146 1.53 13.58 5.21
C LYS A 146 0.92 12.60 6.22
N SER A 147 -0.36 12.76 6.56
CA SER A 147 -1.00 12.03 7.65
C SER A 147 -1.58 10.69 7.23
N GLY A 148 -1.89 10.49 5.94
CA GLY A 148 -2.49 9.25 5.43
C GLY A 148 -1.50 8.09 5.38
N VAL A 149 -1.22 7.49 6.55
CA VAL A 149 -0.21 6.43 6.70
C VAL A 149 -0.86 5.16 7.23
N ILE A 150 -0.52 4.01 6.65
CA ILE A 150 -0.85 2.67 7.14
C ILE A 150 0.45 1.99 7.53
N LYS A 151 0.59 1.60 8.81
CA LYS A 151 1.78 0.92 9.32
C LYS A 151 1.49 -0.53 9.67
N GLY A 152 2.43 -1.42 9.37
CA GLY A 152 2.39 -2.81 9.83
C GLY A 152 1.41 -3.72 9.11
N LYS A 153 0.68 -3.23 8.10
CA LYS A 153 -0.31 -4.05 7.37
C LYS A 153 -0.47 -3.60 5.92
N GLY A 154 -0.52 -4.58 5.02
CA GLY A 154 -0.73 -4.36 3.59
C GLY A 154 -2.20 -4.46 3.18
N LEU A 155 -2.44 -4.36 1.88
CA LEU A 155 -3.76 -4.33 1.25
C LEU A 155 -3.88 -5.42 0.17
N THR A 156 -5.02 -6.10 0.15
CA THR A 156 -5.47 -6.91 -0.98
C THR A 156 -6.56 -6.15 -1.70
N LEU A 157 -6.30 -5.71 -2.93
CA LEU A 157 -7.35 -5.14 -3.78
C LEU A 157 -8.13 -6.29 -4.41
N ALA A 158 -9.43 -6.32 -4.15
CA ALA A 158 -10.34 -7.42 -4.49
C ALA A 158 -11.64 -6.87 -5.09
N GLY A 159 -11.50 -6.05 -6.14
CA GLY A 159 -12.62 -5.51 -6.88
C GLY A 159 -12.17 -4.53 -7.96
N ASP A 160 -13.12 -4.13 -8.79
CA ASP A 160 -12.90 -3.14 -9.83
C ASP A 160 -13.07 -1.71 -9.30
N ASN A 161 -12.57 -0.75 -10.06
CA ASN A 161 -12.80 0.67 -9.82
C ASN A 161 -12.30 1.12 -8.43
N ILE A 162 -11.00 1.00 -8.23
CA ILE A 162 -10.33 1.36 -6.97
C ILE A 162 -9.30 2.46 -7.27
N ILE A 163 -9.41 3.57 -6.54
CA ILE A 163 -8.46 4.67 -6.54
C ILE A 163 -7.77 4.71 -5.18
N MET A 164 -6.44 4.77 -5.17
CA MET A 164 -5.66 5.05 -3.96
C MET A 164 -4.72 6.20 -4.25
N GLN A 165 -4.87 7.29 -3.49
CA GLN A 165 -4.09 8.49 -3.70
C GLN A 165 -3.49 9.05 -2.41
N ASN A 166 -2.20 9.43 -2.46
CA ASN A 166 -1.48 10.07 -1.35
C ASN A 166 -1.50 9.24 -0.05
N VAL A 167 -1.27 7.94 -0.17
CA VAL A 167 -1.21 7.01 0.97
C VAL A 167 0.21 6.48 1.13
N HIS A 168 0.71 6.45 2.36
CA HIS A 168 1.99 5.83 2.69
C HIS A 168 1.78 4.49 3.40
N ILE A 169 2.23 3.38 2.80
CA ILE A 169 2.23 2.05 3.43
C ILE A 169 3.65 1.71 3.88
N THR A 170 3.84 1.36 5.16
CA THR A 170 5.19 1.15 5.72
C THR A 170 5.30 0.23 6.94
N GLU A 171 6.51 -0.18 7.29
CA GLU A 171 6.85 -1.01 8.45
C GLU A 171 6.22 -2.40 8.45
N LEU A 172 6.26 -3.11 7.33
CA LEU A 172 5.79 -4.49 7.21
C LEU A 172 6.99 -5.45 7.33
N ASN A 173 7.44 -5.78 8.54
CA ASN A 173 8.56 -6.72 8.81
C ASN A 173 9.73 -6.62 7.80
N HIS A 174 10.24 -5.41 7.60
CA HIS A 174 11.16 -5.09 6.51
C HIS A 174 12.51 -5.82 6.54
N HIS A 175 12.83 -6.46 7.65
CA HIS A 175 14.02 -7.31 7.85
C HIS A 175 13.81 -8.74 7.37
N LEU A 176 12.60 -9.12 6.94
CA LEU A 176 12.27 -10.51 6.61
C LEU A 176 11.60 -10.65 5.24
N VAL A 177 12.19 -11.48 4.38
CA VAL A 177 11.50 -12.02 3.21
C VAL A 177 10.30 -12.85 3.70
N TRP A 178 9.17 -12.71 3.00
CA TRP A 178 7.84 -13.19 3.41
C TRP A 178 7.22 -12.47 4.61
N GLY A 179 7.88 -11.46 5.18
CA GLY A 179 7.36 -10.67 6.30
C GLY A 179 6.14 -9.80 5.98
N GLY A 180 5.78 -9.66 4.70
CA GLY A 180 4.59 -8.93 4.25
C GLY A 180 4.82 -8.24 2.90
N ASP A 181 3.73 -8.06 2.15
CA ASP A 181 3.70 -7.22 0.94
C ASP A 181 2.72 -6.07 1.12
N ALA A 182 3.02 -4.90 0.56
CA ALA A 182 2.18 -3.71 0.74
C ALA A 182 0.87 -3.76 -0.05
N ILE A 183 0.90 -4.10 -1.35
CA ILE A 183 -0.31 -4.23 -2.17
C ILE A 183 -0.29 -5.56 -2.91
N TYR A 184 -1.39 -6.31 -2.83
CA TYR A 184 -1.60 -7.57 -3.53
C TYR A 184 -2.87 -7.52 -4.38
N MET A 185 -2.80 -8.11 -5.56
CA MET A 185 -3.86 -8.16 -6.55
C MET A 185 -3.87 -9.53 -7.23
N GLN A 186 -5.01 -10.22 -7.25
CA GLN A 186 -5.09 -11.55 -7.88
C GLN A 186 -6.11 -11.66 -9.01
N GLY A 187 -6.91 -10.63 -9.25
CA GLY A 187 -8.11 -10.74 -10.08
C GLY A 187 -9.36 -11.05 -9.26
N ASN A 188 -10.51 -10.86 -9.89
CA ASN A 188 -11.84 -11.17 -9.36
C ASN A 188 -12.13 -12.67 -9.47
N ASN A 189 -13.17 -13.14 -8.76
CA ASN A 189 -13.64 -14.53 -8.82
C ASN A 189 -12.55 -15.57 -8.51
N GLY A 190 -11.80 -15.34 -7.42
CA GLY A 190 -10.68 -16.21 -7.06
C GLY A 190 -9.48 -16.10 -8.01
N GLY A 191 -9.44 -15.06 -8.84
CA GLY A 191 -8.39 -14.76 -9.82
C GLY A 191 -8.59 -15.37 -11.20
N SER A 192 -9.81 -15.78 -11.55
CA SER A 192 -10.17 -16.24 -12.90
C SER A 192 -10.47 -15.09 -13.86
N THR A 193 -10.75 -13.89 -13.35
CA THR A 193 -11.08 -12.72 -14.16
C THR A 193 -10.22 -11.53 -13.74
N ALA A 194 -9.73 -10.76 -14.70
CA ALA A 194 -8.86 -9.62 -14.42
C ALA A 194 -9.67 -8.46 -13.83
N MET A 195 -9.11 -7.79 -12.82
CA MET A 195 -9.68 -6.54 -12.30
C MET A 195 -9.55 -5.40 -13.31
N LYS A 196 -10.37 -4.37 -13.16
CA LYS A 196 -10.38 -3.20 -14.04
C LYS A 196 -10.37 -1.89 -13.24
N LYS A 197 -9.82 -0.85 -13.86
CA LYS A 197 -9.84 0.54 -13.36
C LYS A 197 -9.19 0.68 -11.98
N ILE A 198 -7.94 0.25 -11.89
CA ILE A 198 -7.11 0.40 -10.68
C ILE A 198 -6.15 1.58 -10.86
N TRP A 199 -6.28 2.62 -10.05
CA TRP A 199 -5.38 3.76 -10.10
C TRP A 199 -4.67 3.97 -8.76
N LEU A 200 -3.34 3.83 -8.78
CA LEU A 200 -2.48 4.03 -7.62
C LEU A 200 -1.61 5.27 -7.90
N ASP A 201 -1.88 6.37 -7.21
CA ASP A 201 -1.30 7.67 -7.55
C ASP A 201 -0.72 8.37 -6.32
N HIS A 202 0.46 8.98 -6.44
CA HIS A 202 1.10 9.65 -5.31
C HIS A 202 1.23 8.75 -4.07
N ILE A 203 1.33 7.43 -4.24
CA ILE A 203 1.51 6.54 -3.10
C ILE A 203 2.99 6.47 -2.74
N LYS A 204 3.26 6.28 -1.46
CA LYS A 204 4.60 5.94 -0.98
C LYS A 204 4.57 4.55 -0.39
N ILE A 205 5.52 3.70 -0.75
CA ILE A 205 5.70 2.41 -0.12
C ILE A 205 7.15 2.29 0.33
N SER A 206 7.37 1.99 1.60
CA SER A 206 8.71 1.86 2.16
C SER A 206 8.75 0.79 3.25
N ARG A 207 9.94 0.22 3.53
CA ARG A 207 10.13 -0.70 4.67
C ARG A 207 9.11 -1.86 4.69
N VAL A 208 9.03 -2.58 3.57
CA VAL A 208 8.23 -3.79 3.35
C VAL A 208 9.11 -5.04 3.26
N GLY A 209 8.69 -6.14 3.87
CA GLY A 209 9.45 -7.39 3.96
C GLY A 209 9.76 -8.01 2.61
N ARG A 210 8.83 -7.92 1.64
CA ARG A 210 9.03 -8.53 0.33
C ARG A 210 8.64 -7.65 -0.85
N GLN A 211 7.39 -7.67 -1.30
CA GLN A 211 6.97 -6.96 -2.51
C GLN A 211 6.29 -5.63 -2.16
N PHE A 212 6.52 -4.60 -2.96
CA PHE A 212 5.73 -3.38 -2.86
C PHE A 212 4.34 -3.58 -3.48
N ILE A 213 4.31 -4.11 -4.70
CA ILE A 213 3.09 -4.44 -5.41
C ILE A 213 3.26 -5.84 -6.01
N THR A 214 2.33 -6.73 -5.70
CA THR A 214 2.33 -8.11 -6.22
C THR A 214 1.06 -8.38 -6.98
N THR A 215 1.21 -8.97 -8.15
CA THR A 215 0.10 -9.47 -8.94
C THR A 215 0.13 -10.98 -9.04
N ASN A 216 -1.03 -11.62 -9.16
CA ASN A 216 -1.17 -13.05 -9.31
C ASN A 216 -2.35 -13.39 -10.23
N LYS A 217 -2.39 -14.62 -10.76
CA LYS A 217 -3.45 -15.16 -11.63
C LYS A 217 -3.89 -14.16 -12.72
N ALA A 218 -5.19 -13.89 -12.88
CA ALA A 218 -5.71 -12.94 -13.87
C ALA A 218 -5.34 -11.47 -13.56
N SER A 219 -4.97 -11.16 -12.31
CA SER A 219 -4.46 -9.84 -11.92
C SER A 219 -5.39 -8.68 -12.30
N THR A 220 -4.97 -7.80 -13.21
CA THR A 220 -5.64 -6.56 -13.59
C THR A 220 -5.39 -6.30 -15.07
N ASP A 221 -6.44 -5.89 -15.76
CA ASP A 221 -6.46 -5.56 -17.19
C ASP A 221 -6.25 -4.06 -17.41
N SER A 222 -6.69 -3.23 -16.45
CA SER A 222 -6.49 -1.78 -16.48
C SER A 222 -5.96 -1.26 -15.14
N MET A 223 -4.65 -1.00 -15.10
CA MET A 223 -4.00 -0.38 -13.95
C MET A 223 -3.00 0.69 -14.37
N THR A 224 -3.03 1.82 -13.65
CA THR A 224 -2.02 2.87 -13.74
C THR A 224 -1.41 3.10 -12.36
N ILE A 225 -0.07 3.14 -12.31
CA ILE A 225 0.69 3.58 -11.15
C ILE A 225 1.41 4.86 -11.56
N SER A 226 1.09 5.99 -10.93
CA SER A 226 1.60 7.31 -11.31
C SER A 226 2.15 8.05 -10.09
N ASN A 227 3.16 8.90 -10.30
CA ASN A 227 3.68 9.85 -9.30
C ASN A 227 4.06 9.23 -7.94
N SER A 228 4.47 7.96 -7.91
CA SER A 228 4.60 7.17 -6.68
C SER A 228 6.06 6.91 -6.29
N ASP A 229 6.33 6.89 -4.98
CA ASP A 229 7.67 6.66 -4.41
C ASP A 229 7.78 5.26 -3.79
N PHE A 230 8.66 4.44 -4.37
CA PHE A 230 8.98 3.09 -3.90
C PHE A 230 10.36 3.09 -3.23
N GLU A 231 10.40 3.41 -1.94
CA GLU A 231 11.64 3.68 -1.23
C GLU A 231 12.37 2.37 -0.83
N LEU A 232 13.47 2.11 -1.53
CA LEU A 232 14.43 1.04 -1.25
C LEU A 232 15.61 1.50 -0.40
N ARG A 233 15.46 2.52 0.47
CA ARG A 233 16.53 2.90 1.39
C ARG A 233 16.79 1.78 2.40
N ARG A 234 17.68 0.87 2.03
CA ARG A 234 18.13 -0.23 2.87
C ARG A 234 19.59 -0.60 2.62
N LYS A 235 20.20 -1.02 3.72
CA LYS A 235 21.38 -1.88 3.79
C LYS A 235 21.12 -3.32 3.32
N HIS A 236 19.92 -3.63 2.79
CA HIS A 236 19.40 -4.94 2.37
C HIS A 236 18.71 -4.78 1.00
N ARG A 237 19.08 -5.50 -0.06
CA ARG A 237 18.53 -5.31 -1.43
C ARG A 237 17.62 -6.47 -1.86
N LEU A 238 16.35 -6.18 -2.16
CA LEU A 238 15.52 -6.96 -3.08
C LEU A 238 14.51 -6.01 -3.76
N LEU A 239 14.44 -6.02 -5.09
CA LEU A 239 13.47 -5.25 -5.88
C LEU A 239 12.24 -6.13 -6.12
N GLY A 240 11.05 -5.63 -5.79
CA GLY A 240 9.81 -6.41 -5.81
C GLY A 240 8.66 -5.75 -6.56
N ILE A 241 8.73 -5.79 -7.89
CA ILE A 241 7.55 -5.89 -8.75
C ILE A 241 7.69 -7.24 -9.47
N VAL A 242 7.07 -8.29 -8.92
CA VAL A 242 7.10 -9.63 -9.51
C VAL A 242 5.74 -9.95 -10.13
N ARG A 243 5.72 -10.21 -11.45
CA ARG A 243 4.57 -10.75 -12.20
C ARG A 243 4.91 -12.18 -12.65
N ARG A 244 3.97 -13.13 -12.50
CA ARG A 244 4.14 -14.54 -12.91
C ARG A 244 3.63 -14.85 -14.34
N THR A 245 3.28 -13.86 -15.16
CA THR A 245 2.72 -14.02 -16.53
C THR A 245 3.10 -12.85 -17.47
N PRO A 246 3.14 -13.05 -18.81
CA PRO A 246 3.91 -12.19 -19.71
C PRO A 246 3.20 -10.86 -19.97
N LEU A 247 3.98 -9.78 -20.04
CA LEU A 247 3.61 -8.39 -20.34
C LEU A 247 3.35 -7.47 -19.13
N LEU A 248 4.44 -6.96 -18.55
CA LEU A 248 4.41 -5.72 -17.78
C LEU A 248 5.27 -4.67 -18.50
N VAL A 249 4.64 -3.65 -19.06
CA VAL A 249 5.31 -2.39 -19.39
C VAL A 249 5.24 -1.53 -18.14
N VAL A 250 6.33 -1.48 -17.36
CA VAL A 250 6.49 -0.44 -16.34
C VAL A 250 7.10 0.77 -17.05
N HIS A 251 6.28 1.73 -17.45
CA HIS A 251 6.79 3.07 -17.76
C HIS A 251 7.09 3.78 -16.43
N LEU A 252 8.32 3.66 -15.96
CA LEU A 252 8.85 4.59 -14.95
C LEU A 252 9.18 5.89 -15.68
N LEU A 253 8.18 6.75 -15.89
CA LEU A 253 8.44 8.13 -16.25
C LEU A 253 8.95 8.84 -14.99
N ARG A 254 10.26 9.03 -14.95
CA ARG A 254 10.87 10.05 -14.11
C ARG A 254 10.55 11.39 -14.79
N GLN A 255 9.65 12.18 -14.20
CA GLN A 255 9.65 13.63 -14.46
C GLN A 255 10.61 14.23 -13.42
N ASP A 256 11.78 14.61 -13.94
CA ASP A 256 12.92 15.34 -13.39
C ASP A 256 13.62 14.78 -12.11
#